data_AF-A0A7C2C3H3-F1
#
_entry.id   AF-A0A7C2C3H3-F1
#
_cell.length_a   1.000
_cell.length_b   1.000
_cell.length_c   1.000
_cell.angle_alpha   90.00
_cell.angle_beta   90.00
_cell.angle_gamma   90.00
#
_symmetry.space_group_name_H-M   'P 1'
#
loop_
_entity.id
_entity.type
_entity.pdbx_description
1 polymer ?
#
loop_
_entity_poly.entity_id
_entity_poly.type
_entity_poly.pdbx_seq_one_letter_code
_entity_poly.pdbx_strand_id
1 'polypeptide(L)'
;MEAPAGSVRPLPDAEPEPGPGRFSPNLKLLGVGGVILLSVAYLVYINLGATAAYYLTVPELLSRAGAAGTVDRVRVAGWVVDGTIERSAGGGLRFVIEEEGARIPVVYRGVVPDIFAPGIQVVVEGDFRDGTFQAKTLLAKCPSRFEGGLPSQPQPN
;
A
#
# COMPACT_ATOMS: atom_id res chain seq x y z
N MET A 1 85.89 60.84 18.36
CA MET A 1 85.64 60.76 16.91
C MET A 1 85.86 59.31 16.52
N GLU A 2 84.84 58.71 15.89
CA GLU A 2 84.75 57.37 15.31
C GLU A 2 84.79 56.12 16.22
N ALA A 3 83.63 55.46 16.32
CA ALA A 3 83.50 54.02 16.47
C ALA A 3 82.57 53.50 15.33
N PRO A 4 82.86 52.32 14.75
CA PRO A 4 82.50 51.99 13.36
C PRO A 4 81.21 51.18 13.14
N ALA A 5 80.72 51.30 11.91
CA ALA A 5 79.94 50.36 11.07
C ALA A 5 79.10 49.26 11.73
N GLY A 6 77.79 49.32 11.46
CA GLY A 6 76.82 48.30 11.80
C GLY A 6 76.97 46.99 11.03
N SER A 7 76.43 45.93 11.63
CA SER A 7 76.03 44.71 10.95
C SER A 7 74.76 44.17 11.63
N VAL A 8 73.61 44.39 11.00
CA VAL A 8 72.37 43.73 11.41
C VAL A 8 72.40 42.33 10.79
N ARG A 9 72.52 41.31 11.65
CA ARG A 9 72.44 39.90 11.24
C ARG A 9 70.98 39.57 10.91
N PRO A 10 70.67 38.83 9.83
CA PRO A 10 69.33 38.33 9.62
C PRO A 10 68.95 37.33 10.73
N LEU A 11 67.75 37.48 11.27
CA LEU A 11 67.15 36.57 12.25
C LEU A 11 66.91 35.22 11.56
N PRO A 12 67.32 34.08 12.14
CA PRO A 12 67.02 32.76 11.57
C PRO A 12 65.51 32.57 11.49
N ASP A 13 65.04 32.15 10.31
CA ASP A 13 63.64 31.91 10.02
C ASP A 13 63.08 30.89 11.02
N ALA A 14 62.01 31.27 11.71
CA ALA A 14 61.29 30.39 12.60
C ALA A 14 60.68 29.25 11.77
N GLU A 15 61.15 28.02 12.02
CA GLU A 15 60.60 26.82 11.39
C GLU A 15 59.11 26.69 11.73
N PRO A 16 58.24 26.33 10.77
CA PRO A 16 56.83 26.14 11.04
C PRO A 16 56.65 24.84 11.85
N GLU A 17 56.28 24.98 13.11
CA GLU A 17 55.90 23.87 13.99
C GLU A 17 54.73 23.06 13.36
N PRO A 18 54.83 21.73 13.26
CA PRO A 18 53.72 20.91 12.77
C PRO A 18 52.61 20.87 13.84
N GLY A 19 51.49 21.55 13.57
CA GLY A 19 50.32 21.57 14.45
C GLY A 19 49.73 20.17 14.67
N PRO A 20 49.10 19.91 15.84
CA PRO A 20 48.64 18.58 16.22
C PRO A 20 47.56 18.07 15.26
N GLY A 21 47.76 16.85 14.76
CA GLY A 21 46.89 16.17 13.81
C GLY A 21 45.44 16.12 14.30
N ARG A 22 44.55 16.67 13.47
CA ARG A 22 43.10 16.64 13.70
C ARG A 22 42.59 15.20 13.58
N PHE A 23 42.48 14.50 14.71
CA PHE A 23 41.79 13.20 14.81
C PHE A 23 40.34 13.38 14.33
N SER A 24 40.02 12.94 13.12
CA SER A 24 38.64 12.89 12.61
C SER A 24 37.90 11.73 13.29
N PRO A 25 36.96 11.94 14.22
CA PRO A 25 36.25 10.85 14.81
C PRO A 25 35.25 10.32 13.77
N ASN A 26 35.53 9.11 13.30
CA ASN A 26 34.55 8.14 12.83
C ASN A 26 33.73 8.47 11.57
N LEU A 27 34.38 8.89 10.49
CA LEU A 27 33.79 8.84 9.14
C LEU A 27 33.23 7.45 8.80
N LYS A 28 33.80 6.39 9.39
CA LYS A 28 33.28 5.01 9.33
C LYS A 28 31.93 4.85 10.04
N LEU A 29 31.72 5.45 11.22
CA LEU A 29 30.37 5.46 11.85
C LEU A 29 29.39 6.30 11.06
N LEU A 30 29.83 7.43 10.47
CA LEU A 30 28.97 8.27 9.64
C LEU A 30 28.54 7.51 8.36
N GLY A 31 29.45 6.75 7.76
CA GLY A 31 29.18 5.88 6.63
C GLY A 31 28.22 4.74 7.00
N VAL A 32 28.47 4.03 8.10
CA VAL A 32 27.58 2.95 8.59
C VAL A 32 26.20 3.50 8.95
N GLY A 33 26.14 4.63 9.64
CA GLY A 33 24.89 5.32 9.96
C GLY A 33 24.10 5.71 8.70
N GLY A 34 24.78 6.25 7.68
CA GLY A 34 24.16 6.58 6.39
C GLY A 34 23.62 5.36 5.66
N VAL A 35 24.36 4.24 5.65
CA VAL A 35 23.92 2.98 5.03
C VAL A 35 22.68 2.41 5.75
N ILE A 36 22.66 2.45 7.09
CA ILE A 36 21.49 2.00 7.86
C ILE A 36 20.28 2.88 7.55
N LEU A 37 20.44 4.21 7.52
CA LEU A 37 19.36 5.15 7.24
C LEU A 37 18.78 4.96 5.82
N LEU A 38 19.65 4.79 4.82
CA LEU A 38 19.25 4.48 3.44
C LEU A 38 18.53 3.13 3.35
N SER A 39 19.01 2.12 4.07
CA SER A 39 18.39 0.79 4.08
C SER A 39 16.98 0.85 4.69
N VAL A 40 16.81 1.56 5.81
CA VAL A 40 15.49 1.77 6.43
C VAL A 40 14.57 2.56 5.50
N ALA A 41 15.06 3.65 4.90
CA ALA A 41 14.27 4.43 3.93
C ALA A 41 13.84 3.58 2.72
N TYR A 42 14.73 2.72 2.22
CA TYR A 42 14.42 1.78 1.14
C TYR A 42 13.38 0.74 1.56
N LEU A 43 13.52 0.15 2.75
CA LEU A 43 12.55 -0.80 3.30
C LEU A 43 11.16 -0.17 3.51
N VAL A 44 11.12 1.08 3.97
CA VAL A 44 9.88 1.86 4.08
C VAL A 44 9.29 2.04 2.68
N TYR A 45 10.08 2.53 1.72
CA TYR A 45 9.61 2.76 0.35
C TYR A 45 9.00 1.51 -0.31
N ILE A 46 9.65 0.34 -0.20
CA ILE A 46 9.12 -0.91 -0.76
C ILE A 46 7.86 -1.40 -0.02
N ASN A 47 7.71 -1.10 1.28
CA ASN A 47 6.54 -1.50 2.05
C ASN A 47 5.32 -0.61 1.80
N LEU A 48 5.51 0.69 1.51
CA LEU A 48 4.39 1.59 1.22
C LEU A 48 3.53 1.11 0.04
N GLY A 49 4.13 0.46 -0.97
CA GLY A 49 3.41 -0.07 -2.14
C GLY A 49 2.89 -1.50 -1.98
N ALA A 50 3.29 -2.24 -0.94
CA ALA A 50 3.03 -3.68 -0.86
C ALA A 50 1.61 -4.03 -0.34
N THR A 51 0.95 -3.12 0.38
CA THR A 51 -0.27 -3.43 1.16
C THR A 51 -1.52 -2.64 0.73
N ALA A 52 -1.43 -1.78 -0.28
CA ALA A 52 -2.58 -0.99 -0.71
C ALA A 52 -3.49 -1.79 -1.65
N ALA A 53 -4.36 -2.65 -1.09
CA ALA A 53 -5.54 -3.10 -1.81
C ALA A 53 -6.51 -1.92 -1.91
N TYR A 54 -6.57 -1.28 -3.08
CA TYR A 54 -7.44 -0.12 -3.29
C TYR A 54 -8.90 -0.58 -3.33
N TYR A 55 -9.73 0.05 -2.52
CA TYR A 55 -11.19 -0.08 -2.61
C TYR A 55 -11.67 0.78 -3.76
N LEU A 56 -12.23 0.14 -4.78
CA LEU A 56 -12.81 0.80 -5.95
C LEU A 56 -14.28 0.37 -6.06
N THR A 57 -15.13 1.29 -6.49
CA THR A 57 -16.48 0.93 -6.93
C THR A 57 -16.42 0.28 -8.31
N VAL A 58 -17.47 -0.46 -8.68
CA VAL A 58 -17.61 -1.06 -10.01
C VAL A 58 -17.34 -0.06 -11.16
N PRO A 59 -17.95 1.16 -11.19
CA PRO A 59 -17.67 2.13 -12.25
C PRO A 59 -16.22 2.65 -12.24
N GLU A 60 -15.62 2.85 -11.07
CA GLU A 60 -14.23 3.29 -10.97
C GLU A 60 -13.28 2.23 -11.53
N LEU A 61 -13.53 0.95 -11.22
CA LEU A 61 -12.76 -0.16 -11.79
C LEU A 61 -12.86 -0.19 -13.32
N LEU A 62 -14.06 -0.02 -13.88
CA LEU A 62 -14.24 -0.01 -15.33
C LEU A 62 -13.52 1.17 -15.99
N SER A 63 -13.54 2.35 -15.37
CA SER A 63 -12.81 3.51 -15.89
C SER A 63 -11.28 3.29 -15.92
N ARG A 64 -10.71 2.68 -14.87
CA ARG A 64 -9.28 2.35 -14.82
C ARG A 64 -8.93 1.22 -15.79
N ALA A 65 -9.78 0.20 -15.86
CA ALA A 65 -9.59 -0.91 -16.78
C ALA A 65 -9.71 -0.47 -18.24
N GLY A 66 -10.55 0.53 -18.56
CA GLY A 66 -10.60 1.12 -19.90
C GLY A 66 -9.30 1.78 -20.34
N ALA A 67 -8.51 2.31 -19.40
CA ALA A 67 -7.22 2.94 -19.68
C ALA A 67 -6.05 1.95 -19.75
N ALA A 68 -6.06 0.90 -18.92
CA ALA A 68 -4.92 -0.02 -18.75
C ALA A 68 -5.18 -1.46 -19.23
N GLY A 69 -6.44 -1.83 -19.54
CA GLY A 69 -6.87 -3.19 -19.88
C GLY A 69 -6.94 -4.16 -18.70
N THR A 70 -6.09 -3.97 -17.69
CA THR A 70 -5.99 -4.83 -16.50
C THR A 70 -5.78 -4.04 -15.22
N VAL A 71 -6.38 -4.49 -14.12
CA VAL A 71 -6.21 -3.87 -12.79
C VAL A 71 -5.96 -4.98 -11.77
N ASP A 72 -4.78 -5.01 -11.15
CA ASP A 72 -4.41 -6.04 -10.18
C ASP A 72 -4.62 -5.56 -8.73
N ARG A 73 -4.87 -6.50 -7.80
CA ARG A 73 -4.97 -6.28 -6.34
C ARG A 73 -5.94 -5.17 -5.94
N VAL A 74 -7.16 -5.25 -6.44
CA VAL A 74 -8.24 -4.31 -6.10
C VAL A 74 -9.38 -4.99 -5.35
N ARG A 75 -10.06 -4.20 -4.51
CA ARG A 75 -11.26 -4.60 -3.79
C ARG A 75 -12.46 -3.90 -4.39
N VAL A 76 -13.49 -4.66 -4.75
CA VAL A 76 -14.72 -4.14 -5.34
C VAL A 76 -15.89 -4.55 -4.49
N ALA A 77 -16.75 -3.59 -4.15
CA ALA A 77 -18.01 -3.85 -3.49
C ALA A 77 -19.12 -3.94 -4.53
N GLY A 78 -20.15 -4.75 -4.27
CA GLY A 78 -21.31 -4.83 -5.15
C GLY A 78 -22.38 -5.77 -4.63
N TRP A 79 -23.53 -5.74 -5.27
CA TRP A 79 -24.67 -6.59 -4.96
C TRP A 79 -24.71 -7.78 -5.91
N VAL A 80 -24.89 -8.98 -5.35
CA VAL A 80 -24.98 -10.20 -6.18
C VAL A 80 -26.28 -10.20 -6.96
N VAL A 81 -26.19 -10.24 -8.29
CA VAL A 81 -27.37 -10.26 -9.17
C VAL A 81 -28.02 -11.64 -9.13
N ASP A 82 -29.33 -11.66 -8.88
CA ASP A 82 -30.11 -12.90 -8.81
C ASP A 82 -30.10 -13.66 -10.15
N GLY A 83 -30.08 -14.99 -10.08
CA GLY A 83 -30.04 -15.87 -11.26
C GLY A 83 -28.70 -15.91 -12.01
N THR A 84 -27.67 -15.17 -11.58
CA THR A 84 -26.34 -15.16 -12.25
C THR A 84 -25.32 -16.12 -11.63
N ILE A 85 -25.70 -16.79 -10.54
CA ILE A 85 -24.80 -17.64 -9.75
C ILE A 85 -24.65 -19.01 -10.43
N GLU A 86 -23.48 -19.26 -11.02
CA GLU A 86 -23.11 -20.53 -11.62
C GLU A 86 -22.01 -21.21 -10.81
N ARG A 87 -22.27 -22.42 -10.33
CA ARG A 87 -21.27 -23.26 -9.65
C ARG A 87 -20.72 -24.30 -10.62
N SER A 88 -19.41 -24.34 -10.78
CA SER A 88 -18.71 -25.36 -11.56
C SER A 88 -18.38 -26.57 -10.70
N ALA A 89 -18.46 -27.77 -11.29
CA ALA A 89 -18.15 -29.04 -10.63
C ALA A 89 -16.72 -29.11 -10.02
N GLY A 90 -15.78 -28.27 -10.48
CA GLY A 90 -14.42 -28.17 -9.97
C GLY A 90 -14.20 -27.16 -8.83
N GLY A 91 -15.26 -26.64 -8.20
CA GLY A 91 -15.13 -25.67 -7.10
C GLY A 91 -14.97 -24.20 -7.52
N GLY A 92 -15.26 -23.89 -8.79
CA GLY A 92 -15.34 -22.51 -9.28
C GLY A 92 -16.74 -21.94 -9.11
N LEU A 93 -16.86 -20.69 -8.66
CA LEU A 93 -18.08 -19.90 -8.59
C LEU A 93 -18.00 -18.75 -9.60
N ARG A 94 -19.02 -18.62 -10.44
CA ARG A 94 -19.23 -17.44 -11.31
C ARG A 94 -20.51 -16.73 -10.90
N PHE A 95 -20.47 -15.42 -10.85
CA PHE A 95 -21.64 -14.59 -10.54
C PHE A 95 -21.40 -13.18 -11.06
N VAL A 96 -22.47 -12.38 -11.16
CA VAL A 96 -22.36 -10.97 -11.52
C VAL A 96 -22.61 -10.13 -10.29
N ILE A 97 -21.78 -9.10 -10.11
CA ILE A 97 -22.04 -8.04 -9.13
C ILE A 97 -22.51 -6.77 -9.84
N GLU A 98 -23.44 -6.07 -9.21
CA GLU A 98 -23.97 -4.79 -9.65
C GLU A 98 -23.75 -3.71 -8.59
N GLU A 99 -23.31 -2.53 -9.02
CA GLU A 99 -23.23 -1.32 -8.19
C GLU A 99 -23.49 -0.11 -9.08
N GLU A 100 -24.36 0.80 -8.65
CA GLU A 100 -24.73 2.02 -9.39
C GLU A 100 -25.13 1.79 -10.86
N GLY A 101 -25.76 0.65 -11.16
CA GLY A 101 -26.20 0.27 -12.51
C GLY A 101 -25.11 -0.31 -13.42
N ALA A 102 -23.85 -0.35 -12.97
CA ALA A 102 -22.77 -1.04 -13.65
C ALA A 102 -22.70 -2.50 -13.20
N ARG A 103 -22.41 -3.42 -14.14
CA ARG A 103 -22.34 -4.87 -13.88
C ARG A 103 -21.00 -5.43 -14.27
N ILE A 104 -20.43 -6.28 -13.41
CA ILE A 104 -19.16 -6.96 -13.67
C ILE A 104 -19.30 -8.46 -13.39
N PRO A 105 -18.90 -9.33 -14.33
CA PRO A 105 -18.79 -10.76 -14.07
C PRO A 105 -17.59 -11.06 -13.18
N VAL A 106 -17.81 -11.87 -12.16
CA VAL A 106 -16.83 -12.29 -11.16
C VAL A 106 -16.63 -13.81 -11.25
N VAL A 107 -15.38 -14.24 -11.26
CA VAL A 107 -14.96 -15.63 -11.15
C VAL A 107 -14.19 -15.79 -9.84
N TYR A 108 -14.65 -16.70 -8.99
CA TYR A 108 -14.02 -17.02 -7.71
C TYR A 108 -13.72 -18.53 -7.66
N ARG A 109 -12.52 -18.92 -7.21
CA ARG A 109 -12.11 -20.35 -7.15
C ARG A 109 -11.78 -20.83 -5.73
N GLY A 110 -12.27 -20.13 -4.72
CA GLY A 110 -12.04 -20.47 -3.31
C GLY A 110 -13.27 -21.07 -2.64
N VAL A 111 -13.18 -21.21 -1.32
CA VAL A 111 -14.31 -21.64 -0.49
C VAL A 111 -15.33 -20.51 -0.43
N VAL A 112 -16.58 -20.81 -0.83
CA VAL A 112 -17.68 -19.85 -0.82
C VAL A 112 -18.25 -19.79 0.60
N PRO A 113 -18.39 -18.61 1.22
CA PRO A 113 -19.00 -18.49 2.54
C PRO A 113 -20.46 -19.00 2.55
N ASP A 114 -20.91 -19.62 3.64
CA ASP A 114 -22.28 -20.16 3.76
C ASP A 114 -23.37 -19.10 3.63
N ILE A 115 -23.04 -17.87 4.03
CA ILE A 115 -23.93 -16.70 3.96
C ILE A 115 -24.06 -16.12 2.55
N PHE A 116 -23.32 -16.65 1.55
CA PHE A 116 -23.39 -16.17 0.17
C PHE A 116 -24.70 -16.57 -0.49
N ALA A 117 -25.47 -15.57 -0.92
CA ALA A 117 -26.79 -15.70 -1.51
C ALA A 117 -27.03 -14.59 -2.54
N PRO A 118 -27.96 -14.76 -3.48
CA PRO A 118 -28.37 -13.68 -4.36
C PRO A 118 -28.94 -12.50 -3.56
N GLY A 119 -28.72 -11.27 -4.04
CA GLY A 119 -29.25 -10.05 -3.42
C GLY A 119 -28.52 -9.56 -2.17
N ILE A 120 -27.41 -10.21 -1.76
CA ILE A 120 -26.57 -9.71 -0.67
C ILE A 120 -25.46 -8.80 -1.19
N GLN A 121 -24.98 -7.91 -0.32
CA GLN A 121 -23.77 -7.15 -0.59
C GLN A 121 -22.53 -8.01 -0.33
N VAL A 122 -21.62 -8.03 -1.29
CA VAL A 122 -20.33 -8.71 -1.21
C VAL A 122 -19.19 -7.75 -1.51
N VAL A 123 -18.02 -8.07 -0.99
CA VAL A 123 -16.75 -7.44 -1.33
C VAL A 123 -15.83 -8.51 -1.89
N VAL A 124 -15.33 -8.30 -3.08
CA VAL A 124 -14.41 -9.21 -3.77
C VAL A 124 -13.04 -8.56 -3.89
N GLU A 125 -11.99 -9.31 -3.60
CA GLU A 125 -10.60 -8.87 -3.79
C GLU A 125 -9.96 -9.72 -4.89
N GLY A 126 -9.29 -9.09 -5.84
CA GLY A 126 -8.69 -9.81 -6.95
C GLY A 126 -8.13 -8.91 -8.04
N ASP A 127 -8.09 -9.48 -9.25
CA ASP A 127 -7.56 -8.82 -10.43
C ASP A 127 -8.64 -8.78 -11.52
N PHE A 128 -8.79 -7.64 -12.20
CA PHE A 128 -9.68 -7.50 -13.35
C PHE A 128 -8.90 -7.67 -14.64
N ARG A 129 -9.32 -8.62 -15.50
CA ARG A 129 -8.71 -8.90 -16.80
C ARG A 129 -9.76 -9.28 -17.82
N ASP A 130 -9.64 -8.74 -19.03
CA ASP A 130 -10.48 -9.12 -20.18
C ASP A 130 -11.99 -9.03 -19.88
N GLY A 131 -12.41 -8.00 -19.13
CA GLY A 131 -13.82 -7.80 -18.79
C GLY A 131 -14.33 -8.67 -17.63
N THR A 132 -13.49 -9.54 -17.05
CA THR A 132 -13.85 -10.45 -15.95
C THR A 132 -13.01 -10.18 -14.71
N PHE A 133 -13.66 -10.13 -13.55
CA PHE A 133 -13.00 -10.00 -12.26
C PHE A 133 -12.61 -11.38 -11.71
N GLN A 134 -11.32 -11.65 -11.62
CA GLN A 134 -10.76 -12.86 -11.01
C GLN A 134 -10.60 -12.63 -9.50
N ALA A 135 -11.63 -12.99 -8.73
CA ALA A 135 -11.63 -12.88 -7.29
C ALA A 135 -10.74 -13.97 -6.65
N LYS A 136 -9.85 -13.52 -5.77
CA LYS A 136 -9.04 -14.36 -4.88
C LYS A 136 -9.68 -14.48 -3.49
N THR A 137 -10.39 -13.44 -3.07
CA THR A 137 -11.09 -13.40 -1.78
C THR A 137 -12.54 -12.96 -2.00
N LEU A 138 -13.47 -13.64 -1.34
CA LEU A 138 -14.90 -13.32 -1.35
C LEU A 138 -15.36 -13.09 0.09
N LEU A 139 -15.79 -11.87 0.39
CA LEU A 139 -16.35 -11.48 1.68
C LEU A 139 -17.84 -11.17 1.48
N ALA A 140 -18.70 -11.99 2.07
CA ALA A 140 -20.13 -11.73 2.09
C ALA A 140 -20.50 -10.96 3.37
N LYS A 141 -21.31 -9.91 3.24
CA LYS A 141 -21.75 -9.12 4.39
C LYS A 141 -23.10 -9.64 4.87
N CYS A 142 -23.19 -10.03 6.14
CA CYS A 142 -24.49 -10.31 6.77
C CYS A 142 -25.29 -9.01 6.89
N PRO A 143 -26.60 -9.02 6.58
CA PRO A 143 -27.46 -7.84 6.74
C PRO A 143 -27.70 -7.42 8.22
N SER A 144 -27.16 -8.14 9.21
CA SER A 144 -27.61 -8.09 10.61
C SER A 144 -26.90 -7.10 11.54
N ARG A 145 -26.17 -6.10 11.05
CA ARG A 145 -25.57 -5.08 11.94
C ARG A 145 -25.61 -3.68 11.33
N PHE A 146 -26.81 -3.11 11.22
CA PHE A 146 -27.10 -1.69 11.44
C PHE A 146 -28.60 -1.48 11.79
N GLU A 147 -29.14 -2.27 12.72
CA GLU A 147 -30.19 -1.75 13.59
C GLU A 147 -29.47 -1.04 14.74
N GLY A 148 -29.17 0.24 14.54
CA GLY A 148 -28.96 1.15 15.66
C GLY A 148 -30.22 1.07 16.50
N GLY A 149 -30.09 0.56 17.73
CA GLY A 149 -31.23 0.21 18.56
C GLY A 149 -32.25 1.34 18.67
N LEU A 150 -33.43 1.12 18.10
CA LEU A 150 -34.63 1.71 18.64
C LEU A 150 -35.20 0.65 19.59
N PRO A 151 -35.38 0.94 20.88
CA PRO A 151 -36.13 0.05 21.75
C PRO A 151 -37.54 -0.02 21.19
N SER A 152 -37.89 -1.16 20.58
CA SER A 152 -39.27 -1.53 20.34
C SER A 152 -39.94 -1.66 21.71
N GLN A 153 -40.80 -0.71 22.03
CA GLN A 153 -41.75 -0.80 23.13
C GLN A 153 -42.95 -1.64 22.68
N PRO A 154 -43.33 -2.68 23.44
CA PRO A 154 -44.73 -3.11 23.51
C PRO A 154 -45.16 -3.32 24.98
N GLN A 155 -46.40 -3.18 25.41
CA GLN A 155 -47.67 -2.60 24.95
C GLN A 155 -48.60 -2.79 26.18
N PRO A 156 -49.60 -1.94 26.45
CA PRO A 156 -50.44 -2.06 27.64
C PRO A 156 -51.41 -3.24 27.51
N ASN A 157 -51.63 -3.96 28.61
CA ASN A 157 -52.70 -4.93 28.79
C ASN A 157 -53.89 -4.33 29.54
#